data_AF-C4KGA2-F1
#
_entry.id   AF-C4KGA2-F1
#
_cell.length_a   1.000
_cell.length_b   1.000
_cell.length_c   1.000
_cell.angle_alpha   90.00
_cell.angle_beta   90.00
_cell.angle_gamma   90.00
#
_symmetry.space_group_name_H-M   'P 1'
#
loop_
_entity.id
_entity.type
_entity.pdbx_description
1 polymer ?
#
loop_
_entity_poly.entity_id
_entity_poly.type
_entity_poly.pdbx_seq_one_letter_code
_entity_poly.pdbx_strand_id
1 'polypeptide(L)' 'MIFTYGKTRIEIPRGYEYVYYATFIAGEWDFLKVKKEDIVLDAGAFIGDFTVKVARKAKEVVAVEPLP' A
#
# COMPACT_ATOMS: atom_id res chain seq x y z
N MET A 1 -13.79 -1.42 -7.68
CA MET A 1 -13.08 -1.05 -8.94
C MET A 1 -11.77 -1.80 -8.97
N ILE A 2 -11.31 -2.31 -10.13
CA ILE A 2 -9.97 -2.91 -10.23
C ILE A 2 -8.99 -1.82 -10.67
N PHE A 3 -8.07 -1.45 -9.78
CA PHE A 3 -6.94 -0.59 -10.11
C PHE A 3 -5.75 -1.43 -10.58
N THR A 4 -5.03 -0.94 -11.60
CA THR A 4 -3.88 -1.65 -12.18
C THR A 4 -2.66 -0.72 -12.22
N TYR A 5 -1.53 -1.17 -11.68
CA TYR A 5 -0.25 -0.45 -11.69
C TYR A 5 0.91 -1.36 -12.05
N GLY A 6 1.42 -1.20 -13.28
CA GLY A 6 2.34 -2.16 -13.86
C GLY A 6 1.70 -3.55 -13.88
N LYS A 7 2.31 -4.50 -13.17
CA LYS A 7 1.80 -5.88 -13.04
C LYS A 7 0.89 -6.10 -11.82
N THR A 8 0.74 -5.10 -10.95
CA THR A 8 -0.07 -5.21 -9.73
C THR A 8 -1.52 -4.88 -10.04
N ARG A 9 -2.46 -5.69 -9.55
CA ARG A 9 -3.90 -5.44 -9.62
C ARG A 9 -4.44 -5.40 -8.20
N ILE A 10 -5.19 -4.36 -7.87
CA ILE A 10 -5.77 -4.15 -6.54
C ILE A 10 -7.27 -3.96 -6.72
N GLU A 11 -8.06 -4.72 -5.98
CA GLU A 11 -9.50 -4.51 -5.92
C GLU A 11 -9.81 -3.46 -4.84
N ILE A 12 -10.46 -2.38 -5.26
CA ILE A 12 -10.87 -1.28 -4.40
C ILE A 12 -12.35 -1.44 -4.08
N PRO A 13 -12.73 -1.60 -2.80
CA PRO A 13 -14.11 -1.60 -2.35
C PRO A 13 -14.83 -0.30 -2.76
N ARG A 14 -16.11 -0.42 -3.12
CA ARG A 14 -16.93 0.73 -3.50
C ARG A 14 -17.04 1.70 -2.32
N GLY A 15 -16.82 2.99 -2.56
CA GLY A 15 -16.85 4.03 -1.53
C GLY A 15 -15.51 4.27 -0.84
N TYR A 16 -14.47 3.47 -1.14
CA TYR A 16 -13.12 3.61 -0.61
C TYR A 16 -12.11 4.13 -1.64
N GLU A 17 -12.59 4.68 -2.76
CA GLU A 17 -11.76 5.19 -3.85
C GLU A 17 -10.81 6.30 -3.37
N TYR A 18 -11.24 7.09 -2.38
CA TYR A 18 -10.43 8.16 -1.79
C TYR A 18 -9.22 7.62 -1.02
N VAL A 19 -9.38 6.56 -0.22
CA VAL A 19 -8.31 6.01 0.62
C VAL A 19 -7.16 5.53 -0.25
N TYR A 20 -7.48 4.72 -1.25
CA TYR A 20 -6.51 4.25 -2.25
C TYR A 20 -5.81 5.40 -2.98
N TYR A 21 -6.57 6.43 -3.38
CA TYR A 21 -5.98 7.57 -4.08
C TYR A 21 -4.97 8.30 -3.18
N ALA A 22 -5.31 8.54 -1.92
CA ALA A 22 -4.48 9.27 -0.97
C ALA A 22 -3.15 8.54 -0.69
N THR A 23 -3.20 7.25 -0.37
CA THR A 23 -2.02 6.45 -0.01
C THR A 23 -1.16 6.09 -1.23
N PHE A 24 -1.79 5.63 -2.32
CA PHE A 24 -1.08 5.06 -3.46
C PHE A 24 -0.69 6.12 -4.48
N ILE A 25 -1.65 6.95 -4.91
CA ILE A 25 -1.48 7.91 -6.02
C ILE A 25 -0.89 9.23 -5.52
N ALA A 26 -1.56 9.89 -4.57
CA ALA A 26 -1.07 11.15 -4.00
C ALA A 26 0.20 10.94 -3.16
N GLY A 27 0.36 9.73 -2.61
CA GLY A 27 1.57 9.32 -1.92
C GLY A 27 1.74 10.01 -0.58
N GLU A 28 0.68 10.07 0.22
CA GLU A 28 0.71 10.68 1.57
C GLU A 28 1.87 10.18 2.43
N TRP A 29 2.34 8.95 2.21
CA TRP A 29 3.44 8.33 2.94
C TRP A 29 4.80 8.38 2.24
N ASP A 30 4.93 9.06 1.10
CA ASP A 30 6.20 9.08 0.33
C ASP A 30 7.33 9.81 1.06
N PHE A 31 7.01 10.63 2.07
CA PHE A 31 8.00 11.27 2.94
C PHE A 31 8.81 10.28 3.80
N LEU A 32 8.32 9.04 3.98
CA LEU A 32 9.01 7.99 4.72
C LEU A 32 10.30 7.52 4.04
N LYS A 33 10.45 7.76 2.72
CA LYS A 33 11.68 7.48 1.95
C LYS A 33 12.26 6.08 2.15
N VAL A 34 11.38 5.07 2.17
CA VAL A 34 11.72 3.64 2.36
C VAL A 34 12.83 3.17 1.39
N LYS A 35 13.80 2.44 1.94
CA LYS A 35 14.99 1.90 1.25
C LYS A 35 15.07 0.37 1.35
N LYS A 36 16.02 -0.20 0.61
CA LYS A 36 16.17 -1.66 0.39
C LYS A 36 16.59 -2.42 1.63
N GLU A 37 17.09 -1.72 2.63
CA GLU A 37 17.57 -2.27 3.90
C GLU A 37 16.47 -2.24 4.97
N ASP A 38 15.40 -1.49 4.74
CA ASP A 38 14.35 -1.25 5.73
C ASP A 38 13.37 -2.43 5.81
N ILE A 39 12.89 -2.69 7.04
CA ILE A 39 11.77 -3.59 7.33
C ILE A 39 10.58 -2.72 7.70
N VAL A 40 9.45 -2.92 7.03
CA VAL A 40 8.24 -2.11 7.22
C VAL A 40 7.14 -2.95 7.87
N LEU A 41 6.51 -2.41 8.92
CA LEU A 41 5.25 -2.91 9.45
C LEU A 41 4.13 -1.99 8.98
N ASP A 42 3.26 -2.50 8.12
CA ASP A 42 2.05 -1.82 7.65
C ASP A 42 0.87 -2.27 8.53
N ALA A 43 0.57 -1.50 9.57
CA ALA A 43 -0.47 -1.81 10.54
C ALA A 43 -1.78 -1.10 10.17
N GLY A 44 -2.86 -1.87 10.03
CA GLY A 44 -4.11 -1.40 9.42
C GLY A 44 -3.99 -1.33 7.90
N ALA A 45 -3.42 -2.38 7.28
CA ALA A 45 -3.05 -2.38 5.87
C ALA A 45 -4.24 -2.29 4.90
N PHE A 46 -5.47 -2.53 5.38
CA PHE A 46 -6.69 -2.55 4.59
C PHE A 46 -6.54 -3.42 3.33
N ILE A 47 -6.62 -2.83 2.12
CA ILE A 47 -6.45 -3.55 0.84
C ILE A 47 -4.98 -3.72 0.41
N GLY A 48 -4.04 -3.31 1.26
CA GLY A 48 -2.59 -3.44 1.04
C GLY A 48 -2.05 -2.51 -0.05
N ASP A 49 -2.69 -1.37 -0.30
CA ASP A 49 -2.27 -0.40 -1.30
C ASP A 49 -0.89 0.21 -0.98
N PHE A 50 -0.69 0.71 0.23
CA PHE A 50 0.61 1.17 0.69
C PHE A 50 1.62 0.02 0.69
N THR A 51 1.27 -1.13 1.29
CA THR A 51 2.09 -2.36 1.29
C THR A 51 2.68 -2.65 -0.09
N VAL A 52 1.86 -2.78 -1.13
CA VAL A 52 2.37 -3.15 -2.46
C VAL A 52 3.16 -2.04 -3.15
N LYS A 53 2.92 -0.77 -2.79
CA LYS A 53 3.73 0.38 -3.24
C LYS A 53 5.14 0.31 -2.67
N VAL A 54 5.30 -0.04 -1.39
CA VAL A 54 6.61 -0.07 -0.70
C VAL A 54 7.32 -1.42 -0.78
N ALA A 55 6.61 -2.52 -1.04
CA ALA A 55 7.21 -3.86 -1.15
C ALA A 55 8.29 -3.98 -2.24
N ARG A 56 8.26 -3.13 -3.27
CA ARG A 56 9.32 -3.08 -4.30
C ARG A 56 10.57 -2.31 -3.86
N LYS A 57 10.49 -1.59 -2.75
CA LYS A 57 11.54 -0.70 -2.23
C LYS A 57 12.18 -1.26 -0.96
N ALA A 58 11.39 -1.86 -0.07
CA ALA A 58 11.81 -2.39 1.23
C ALA A 58 12.52 -3.75 1.11
N LYS A 59 13.24 -4.14 2.16
CA LYS A 59 13.75 -5.51 2.33
C LYS A 59 12.61 -6.49 2.57
N GLU A 60 11.70 -6.10 3.45
CA GLU A 60 10.58 -6.90 3.92
C GLU A 60 9.43 -5.96 4.32
N VAL A 61 8.20 -6.39 4.05
CA VAL A 61 6.99 -5.70 4.50
C VAL A 61 6.08 -6.72 5.15
N VAL A 62 5.74 -6.48 6.42
CA VAL A 62 4.73 -7.23 7.14
C VAL A 62 3.46 -6.38 7.16
N ALA A 63 2.42 -6.86 6.48
CA ALA A 63 1.12 -6.23 6.47
C ALA A 63 0.21 -6.91 7.49
N VAL A 64 -0.41 -6.12 8.36
CA VAL A 64 -1.38 -6.59 9.35
C VAL A 64 -2.66 -5.80 9.17
N GLU A 65 -3.73 -6.50 8.83
CA GLU A 65 -5.08 -5.95 8.84
C GLU A 65 -5.91 -6.73 9.87
N PRO A 66 -6.32 -6.10 10.99
CA PRO A 66 -7.05 -6.79 12.04
C PRO A 66 -8.48 -7.16 11.65
N LEU A 67 -9.04 -6.55 10.59
CA LEU A 67 -10.41 -6.80 10.14
C LEU A 67 -10.44 -7.55 8.78
N PRO A 68 -11.24 -8.62 8.64
CA PRO A 68 -11.39 -9.31 7.35
C PRO A 68 -12.00 -8.44 6.25
#